data_AF-A0A1I2RDQ4-F1
#
_entry.id   AF-A0A1I2RDQ4-F1
#
_cell.length_a   1.000
_cell.length_b   1.000
_cell.length_c   1.000
_cell.angle_alpha   90.00
_cell.angle_beta   90.00
_cell.angle_gamma   90.00
#
_symmetry.space_group_name_H-M   'P 1'
#
loop_
_entity.id
_entity.type
_entity.pdbx_description
1 polymer ?
#
loop_
_entity_poly.entity_id
_entity_poly.type
_entity_poly.pdbx_seq_one_letter_code
_entity_poly.pdbx_strand_id
1 'polypeptide(L)'
;MRWWIYLLIGILFGAFDFYYHRLVFDLLGGGLLWFVLSLGIWLAPILPVALLEARTSRSALRSALAGLLTWCASIVSYYLTNAVQLLLIGYPGRPELHITRRGDPYFWENWKIVLQGEIIIEGGIFEWIWVAAAGGFAFGWAIGAVYLYGRKQGRHPHR
;
A
#
# COMPACT_ATOMS: atom_id res chain seq x y z
N MET A 1 1.72 -12.29 -17.70
CA MET A 1 2.74 -11.23 -17.50
C MET A 1 2.23 -9.99 -16.76
N ARG A 2 1.03 -9.44 -17.03
CA ARG A 2 0.54 -8.20 -16.38
C ARG A 2 0.47 -8.19 -14.84
N TRP A 3 0.38 -9.33 -14.17
CA TRP A 3 0.43 -9.43 -12.71
C TRP A 3 1.72 -8.85 -12.10
N TRP A 4 2.86 -8.98 -12.78
CA TRP A 4 4.12 -8.37 -12.33
C TRP A 4 4.06 -6.84 -12.35
N ILE A 5 3.28 -6.26 -13.29
CA ILE A 5 3.07 -4.81 -13.34
C ILE A 5 2.26 -4.37 -12.13
N TYR A 6 1.23 -5.12 -11.72
CA TYR A 6 0.42 -4.82 -10.53
C TYR A 6 1.26 -4.89 -9.25
N LEU A 7 2.10 -5.93 -9.15
CA LEU A 7 3.08 -6.06 -8.07
C LEU A 7 4.04 -4.85 -8.05
N LEU A 8 4.61 -4.48 -9.19
CA LEU A 8 5.54 -3.36 -9.29
C LEU A 8 4.87 -2.02 -8.94
N ILE A 9 3.64 -1.79 -9.41
CA ILE A 9 2.85 -0.60 -9.04
C ILE A 9 2.66 -0.56 -7.53
N GLY A 10 2.28 -1.68 -6.91
CA GLY A 10 2.14 -1.77 -5.46
C GLY A 10 3.44 -1.46 -4.74
N ILE A 11 4.56 -2.06 -5.16
CA ILE A 11 5.88 -1.82 -4.56
C ILE A 11 6.27 -0.34 -4.64
N LEU A 12 6.20 0.25 -5.83
CA LEU A 12 6.55 1.65 -6.02
C LEU A 12 5.62 2.58 -5.23
N PHE A 13 4.33 2.28 -5.20
CA PHE A 13 3.36 3.04 -4.43
C PHE A 13 3.62 2.95 -2.93
N GLY A 14 3.87 1.75 -2.38
CA GLY A 14 4.12 1.59 -0.94
C GLY A 14 5.35 2.35 -0.46
N ALA A 15 6.42 2.32 -1.27
CA ALA A 15 7.62 3.11 -0.98
C ALA A 15 7.35 4.62 -1.05
N PHE A 16 6.57 5.07 -2.05
CA PHE A 16 6.13 6.46 -2.14
C PHE A 16 5.24 6.87 -0.96
N ASP A 17 4.27 6.02 -0.59
CA ASP A 17 3.28 6.30 0.46
C ASP A 17 3.95 6.52 1.82
N PHE A 18 5.04 5.80 2.11
CA PHE A 18 5.87 6.03 3.30
C PHE A 18 6.35 7.48 3.44
N TYR A 19 6.84 8.07 2.35
CA TYR A 19 7.29 9.47 2.35
C TYR A 19 6.12 10.45 2.27
N TYR A 20 5.09 10.12 1.50
CA TYR A 20 3.87 10.93 1.37
C TYR A 20 3.18 11.12 2.71
N HIS A 21 3.00 10.04 3.48
CA HIS A 21 2.33 10.06 4.77
C HIS A 21 3.01 11.01 5.76
N ARG A 22 4.36 10.99 5.81
CA ARG A 22 5.16 11.93 6.60
C ARG A 22 5.01 13.36 6.10
N LEU A 23 5.11 13.59 4.79
CA LEU A 23 4.95 14.92 4.20
C LEU A 23 3.59 15.54 4.53
N VAL A 24 2.50 14.77 4.39
CA VAL A 24 1.15 15.26 4.69
C VAL A 24 1.01 15.58 6.17
N PHE A 25 1.57 14.75 7.06
CA PHE A 25 1.57 15.01 8.49
C PHE A 25 2.37 16.29 8.84
N ASP A 26 3.54 16.47 8.26
CA ASP A 26 4.39 17.64 8.54
C ASP A 26 3.74 18.95 8.05
N LEU A 27 2.97 18.91 6.95
CA LEU A 27 2.30 20.09 6.38
C LEU A 27 0.98 20.44 7.06
N LEU A 28 0.19 19.43 7.45
CA LEU A 28 -1.19 19.61 7.91
C LEU A 28 -1.39 19.28 9.39
N GLY A 29 -0.38 18.71 10.03
CA GLY A 29 -0.50 18.09 11.35
C GLY A 29 -1.36 16.82 11.32
N GLY A 30 -1.75 16.37 12.51
CA GLY A 30 -2.76 15.32 12.66
C GLY A 30 -4.18 15.85 12.49
N GLY A 31 -5.13 14.96 12.18
CA GLY A 31 -6.56 15.27 12.15
C GLY A 31 -7.30 14.66 10.97
N LEU A 32 -8.54 15.11 10.77
CA LEU A 32 -9.45 14.54 9.77
C LEU A 32 -8.91 14.71 8.34
N LEU A 33 -8.36 15.88 8.00
CA LEU A 33 -7.86 16.12 6.65
C LEU A 33 -6.65 15.23 6.33
N TRP A 34 -5.70 15.12 7.26
CA TRP A 34 -4.59 14.18 7.14
C TRP A 34 -5.10 12.74 6.96
N PHE A 35 -6.06 12.31 7.77
CA PHE A 35 -6.63 10.96 7.69
C PHE A 35 -7.28 10.68 6.33
N VAL A 36 -8.08 11.62 5.83
CA VAL A 36 -8.75 11.52 4.52
C VAL A 36 -7.74 11.46 3.38
N LEU A 37 -6.67 12.27 3.43
CA LEU A 37 -5.63 12.27 2.40
C LEU A 37 -4.77 11.00 2.45
N SER A 38 -4.48 10.51 3.65
CA SER A 38 -3.72 9.27 3.87
C SER A 38 -4.48 8.04 3.40
N LEU A 39 -5.81 7.99 3.52
CA LEU A 39 -6.61 6.91 2.95
C LEU A 39 -6.95 7.11 1.47
N GLY A 40 -7.23 8.35 1.06
CA GLY A 40 -7.67 8.67 -0.30
C GLY A 40 -6.61 8.35 -1.35
N ILE A 41 -5.33 8.53 -1.03
CA ILE A 41 -4.21 8.27 -1.96
C ILE A 41 -4.15 6.80 -2.39
N TRP A 42 -4.69 5.87 -1.60
CA TRP A 42 -4.74 4.43 -1.92
C TRP A 42 -5.64 4.08 -3.11
N LEU A 43 -6.51 5.02 -3.52
CA LEU A 43 -7.27 4.89 -4.76
C LEU A 43 -6.41 5.09 -6.01
N ALA A 44 -5.28 5.81 -5.89
CA ALA A 44 -4.41 6.13 -7.02
C ALA A 44 -3.81 4.88 -7.72
N PRO A 45 -3.27 3.86 -7.01
CA PRO A 45 -2.78 2.65 -7.66
C PRO A 45 -3.91 1.69 -8.07
N ILE A 46 -4.99 1.60 -7.28
CA ILE A 46 -6.03 0.58 -7.53
C ILE A 46 -6.92 0.92 -8.72
N LEU A 47 -7.21 2.20 -8.96
CA LEU A 47 -8.05 2.62 -10.07
C LEU A 47 -7.50 2.19 -11.44
N PRO A 48 -6.25 2.53 -11.82
CA PRO A 48 -5.69 2.09 -13.09
C PRO A 48 -5.51 0.56 -13.16
N VAL A 49 -5.10 -0.10 -12.06
CA VAL A 49 -4.94 -1.56 -12.03
C VAL A 49 -6.26 -2.29 -12.27
N ALA A 50 -7.30 -1.94 -11.51
CA ALA A 50 -8.61 -2.58 -11.60
C ALA A 50 -9.25 -2.33 -12.97
N LEU A 51 -9.15 -1.11 -13.50
CA LEU A 51 -9.65 -0.79 -14.84
C LEU A 51 -8.90 -1.57 -15.93
N LEU A 52 -7.57 -1.66 -15.86
CA LEU A 52 -6.76 -2.39 -16.82
C LEU A 52 -7.10 -3.89 -16.81
N GLU A 53 -7.22 -4.50 -15.64
CA GLU A 53 -7.58 -5.91 -15.53
C GLU A 53 -9.02 -6.16 -16.01
N ALA A 54 -9.98 -5.31 -15.65
CA ALA A 54 -11.36 -5.43 -16.11
C ALA A 54 -11.47 -5.30 -17.65
N ARG A 55 -10.72 -4.36 -18.23
CA ARG A 55 -10.62 -4.15 -19.69
C ARG A 55 -10.10 -5.38 -20.41
N THR A 56 -9.05 -5.97 -19.87
CA THR A 56 -8.31 -7.07 -20.51
C THR A 56 -9.00 -8.40 -20.31
N SER A 57 -9.45 -8.69 -19.09
CA SER A 57 -9.96 -10.00 -18.70
C SER A 57 -11.47 -10.13 -18.79
N ARG A 58 -12.20 -9.01 -18.88
CA ARG A 58 -13.67 -8.96 -18.78
C ARG A 58 -14.22 -9.54 -17.49
N SER A 59 -13.43 -9.56 -16.41
CA SER A 59 -13.81 -10.16 -15.14
C SER A 59 -13.64 -9.18 -13.96
N ALA A 60 -14.73 -8.93 -13.24
CA ALA A 60 -14.69 -8.17 -11.99
C ALA A 60 -13.90 -8.91 -10.90
N LEU A 61 -13.99 -10.25 -10.84
CA LEU A 61 -13.23 -11.04 -9.88
C LEU A 61 -11.72 -10.95 -10.11
N ARG A 62 -11.26 -10.99 -11.36
CA ARG A 62 -9.82 -10.79 -11.65
C ARG A 62 -9.38 -9.37 -11.28
N SER A 63 -10.25 -8.38 -11.46
CA SER A 63 -9.97 -7.00 -11.02
C SER A 63 -9.86 -6.89 -9.49
N ALA A 64 -10.68 -7.64 -8.76
CA ALA A 64 -10.60 -7.78 -7.31
C ALA A 64 -9.26 -8.39 -6.87
N LEU A 65 -8.85 -9.50 -7.49
CA LEU A 65 -7.57 -10.15 -7.20
C LEU A 65 -6.36 -9.28 -7.56
N ALA A 66 -6.45 -8.50 -8.64
CA ALA A 66 -5.41 -7.53 -9.00
C ALA A 66 -5.31 -6.39 -7.97
N GLY A 67 -6.45 -5.88 -7.48
CA GLY A 67 -6.50 -4.89 -6.42
C GLY A 67 -5.92 -5.40 -5.10
N LEU A 68 -6.33 -6.62 -4.69
CA LEU A 68 -5.77 -7.32 -3.52
C LEU A 68 -4.25 -7.45 -3.63
N LEU A 69 -3.74 -7.98 -4.74
CA LEU A 69 -2.29 -8.14 -4.94
C LEU A 69 -1.56 -6.80 -4.84
N THR A 70 -2.10 -5.76 -5.47
CA THR A 70 -1.47 -4.43 -5.50
C THR A 70 -1.39 -3.82 -4.11
N TRP A 71 -2.50 -3.80 -3.37
CA TRP A 71 -2.53 -3.23 -2.03
C TRP A 71 -1.69 -4.02 -1.03
N CYS A 72 -1.70 -5.35 -1.11
CA CYS A 72 -0.82 -6.17 -0.26
C CYS A 72 0.66 -5.90 -0.56
N ALA A 73 1.03 -5.80 -1.84
CA ALA A 73 2.39 -5.44 -2.23
C ALA A 73 2.78 -4.03 -1.75
N SER A 74 1.84 -3.08 -1.77
CA SER A 74 2.04 -1.74 -1.21
C SER A 74 2.34 -1.78 0.27
N ILE A 75 1.54 -2.51 1.07
CA ILE A 75 1.77 -2.64 2.51
C ILE A 75 3.14 -3.25 2.80
N VAL A 76 3.49 -4.36 2.15
CA VAL A 76 4.81 -4.98 2.32
C VAL A 76 5.93 -3.99 1.99
N SER A 77 5.80 -3.26 0.87
CA SER A 77 6.80 -2.29 0.43
C SER A 77 6.91 -1.09 1.37
N TYR A 78 5.80 -0.60 1.92
CA TYR A 78 5.77 0.49 2.89
C TYR A 78 6.60 0.13 4.13
N TYR A 79 6.33 -1.03 4.75
CA TYR A 79 7.05 -1.45 5.96
C TYR A 79 8.51 -1.82 5.67
N LEU A 80 8.80 -2.37 4.49
CA LEU A 80 10.18 -2.59 4.07
C LEU A 80 10.93 -1.27 3.89
N THR A 81 10.27 -0.25 3.32
CA THR A 81 10.84 1.10 3.18
C THR A 81 11.10 1.72 4.55
N ASN A 82 10.18 1.55 5.51
CA ASN A 82 10.40 1.96 6.89
C ASN A 82 11.64 1.29 7.51
N ALA A 83 11.76 -0.04 7.38
CA ALA A 83 12.92 -0.77 7.89
C ALA A 83 14.24 -0.31 7.23
N VAL A 84 14.23 -0.10 5.91
CA VAL A 84 15.39 0.43 5.17
C VAL A 84 15.73 1.85 5.62
N GLN A 85 14.75 2.71 5.82
CA GLN A 85 14.94 4.07 6.33
C GLN A 85 15.63 4.04 7.71
N LEU A 86 15.18 3.19 8.62
CA LEU A 86 15.78 3.07 9.96
C LEU A 86 17.20 2.50 9.91
N LEU A 87 17.42 1.44 9.10
CA LEU A 87 18.69 0.71 9.05
C LEU A 87 19.79 1.44 8.29
N LEU A 88 19.48 1.99 7.11
CA LEU A 88 20.48 2.42 6.13
C LEU A 88 20.54 3.94 5.94
N ILE A 89 19.41 4.63 6.08
CA ILE A 89 19.34 6.09 5.90
C ILE A 89 19.48 6.80 7.25
N GLY A 90 18.91 6.20 8.29
CA GLY A 90 18.85 6.71 9.65
C GLY A 90 17.61 7.57 9.90
N TYR A 91 17.28 7.70 11.18
CA TYR A 91 16.23 8.57 11.67
C TYR A 91 16.69 9.26 12.97
N PRO A 92 16.61 10.60 13.07
CA PRO A 92 17.14 11.33 14.23
C PRO A 92 16.55 10.91 15.58
N GLY A 93 15.28 10.46 15.60
CA GLY A 93 14.62 9.98 16.82
C GLY A 93 14.96 8.53 17.20
N ARG A 94 15.67 7.79 16.34
CA ARG A 94 16.03 6.37 16.54
C ARG A 94 17.46 6.06 16.04
N PRO A 95 18.49 6.82 16.46
CA PRO A 95 19.86 6.63 15.96
C PRO A 95 20.45 5.25 16.29
N GLU A 96 19.93 4.58 17.32
CA GLU A 96 20.34 3.24 17.78
C GLU A 96 20.06 2.12 16.76
N LEU A 97 19.15 2.34 15.81
CA LEU A 97 18.78 1.34 14.80
C LEU A 97 19.66 1.41 13.54
N HIS A 98 20.42 2.49 13.36
CA HIS A 98 21.23 2.68 12.18
C HIS A 98 22.41 1.69 12.11
N ILE A 99 22.76 1.20 10.92
CA ILE A 99 23.79 0.17 10.72
C ILE A 99 25.18 0.56 11.27
N THR A 100 25.48 1.85 11.39
CA THR A 100 26.72 2.33 12.02
C THR A 100 26.81 2.01 13.51
N ARG A 101 25.68 1.74 14.17
CA ARG A 101 25.59 1.31 15.57
C ARG A 101 25.60 -0.21 15.74
N ARG A 102 25.87 -0.99 14.67
CA ARG A 102 25.90 -2.46 14.72
C ARG A 102 26.84 -3.05 15.78
N GLY A 103 27.90 -2.32 16.15
CA GLY A 103 28.84 -2.73 17.21
C GLY A 103 28.32 -2.55 18.64
N ASP A 104 27.17 -1.89 18.82
CA ASP A 104 26.55 -1.68 20.13
C ASP A 104 25.99 -3.00 20.68
N PRO A 105 26.24 -3.36 21.96
CA PRO A 105 25.71 -4.57 22.58
C PRO A 105 24.19 -4.73 22.44
N TYR A 106 23.44 -3.62 22.40
CA TYR A 106 21.98 -3.63 22.36
C TYR A 106 21.39 -3.53 20.94
N PHE A 107 22.23 -3.45 19.89
CA PHE A 107 21.77 -3.20 18.52
C PHE A 107 20.66 -4.17 18.06
N TRP A 108 20.88 -5.48 18.23
CA TRP A 108 19.92 -6.50 17.81
C TRP A 108 18.68 -6.56 18.71
N GLU A 109 18.82 -6.21 19.99
CA GLU A 109 17.69 -6.14 20.91
C GLU A 109 16.77 -4.96 20.55
N ASN A 110 17.34 -3.79 20.28
CA ASN A 110 16.62 -2.62 19.79
C ASN A 110 15.88 -2.93 18.48
N TRP A 111 16.56 -3.60 17.53
CA TRP A 111 15.94 -4.04 16.29
C TRP A 111 14.80 -5.02 16.51
N LYS A 112 14.95 -5.99 17.41
CA LYS A 112 13.90 -6.95 17.73
C LYS A 112 12.67 -6.25 18.29
N ILE A 113 12.85 -5.29 19.20
CA ILE A 113 11.75 -4.52 19.81
C ILE A 113 10.97 -3.76 18.72
N VAL A 114 11.67 -3.03 17.84
CA VAL A 114 11.01 -2.23 16.79
C VAL A 114 10.40 -3.11 15.70
N LEU A 115 11.05 -4.21 15.32
CA LEU A 115 10.48 -5.16 14.36
C LEU A 115 9.19 -5.78 14.90
N GLN A 116 9.19 -6.24 16.15
CA GLN A 116 8.03 -6.88 16.74
C GLN A 116 6.93 -5.86 17.04
N GLY A 117 7.26 -4.75 17.69
CA GLY A 117 6.31 -3.71 18.07
C GLY A 117 5.78 -2.95 16.86
N GLU A 118 6.60 -2.10 16.25
CA GLU A 118 6.14 -1.07 15.31
C GLU A 118 5.98 -1.58 13.86
N ILE A 119 6.79 -2.56 13.44
CA ILE A 119 6.80 -3.01 12.03
C ILE A 119 5.85 -4.20 11.83
N ILE A 120 5.82 -5.16 12.76
CA ILE A 120 5.05 -6.39 12.57
C ILE A 120 3.66 -6.31 13.23
N ILE A 121 3.59 -5.97 14.52
CA ILE A 121 2.38 -6.18 15.34
C ILE A 121 1.53 -4.89 15.47
N GLU A 122 1.98 -3.92 16.26
CA GLU A 122 1.20 -2.75 16.67
C GLU A 122 1.19 -1.68 15.58
N GLY A 123 0.04 -1.47 14.93
CA GLY A 123 -0.06 -0.58 13.77
C GLY A 123 0.86 -0.99 12.63
N GLY A 124 1.30 -2.26 12.64
CA GLY A 124 2.29 -2.83 11.74
C GLY A 124 1.69 -3.60 10.58
N ILE A 125 2.52 -4.35 9.87
CA ILE A 125 2.14 -5.11 8.68
C ILE A 125 1.00 -6.09 8.95
N PHE A 126 0.93 -6.69 10.14
CA PHE A 126 -0.07 -7.70 10.46
C PHE A 126 -1.49 -7.14 10.47
N GLU A 127 -1.69 -5.93 10.98
CA GLU A 127 -3.00 -5.27 10.98
C GLU A 127 -3.36 -4.80 9.57
N TRP A 128 -2.44 -4.06 8.94
CA TRP A 128 -2.73 -3.38 7.69
C TRP A 128 -2.80 -4.31 6.49
N ILE A 129 -2.18 -5.49 6.52
CA ILE A 129 -2.29 -6.46 5.42
C ILE A 129 -3.71 -6.98 5.27
N TRP A 130 -4.48 -7.12 6.36
CA TRP A 130 -5.89 -7.53 6.29
C TRP A 130 -6.76 -6.42 5.69
N VAL A 131 -6.52 -5.17 6.10
CA VAL A 131 -7.19 -3.99 5.52
C VAL A 131 -6.86 -3.88 4.02
N ALA A 132 -5.60 -4.08 3.66
CA ALA A 132 -5.15 -4.07 2.27
C ALA A 132 -5.79 -5.20 1.44
N ALA A 133 -5.88 -6.41 1.99
CA ALA A 133 -6.49 -7.53 1.31
C ALA A 133 -7.99 -7.32 1.10
N ALA A 134 -8.72 -6.95 2.16
CA ALA A 134 -10.16 -6.74 2.10
C ALA A 134 -10.53 -5.53 1.23
N GLY A 135 -9.89 -4.39 1.47
CA GLY A 135 -10.14 -3.16 0.71
C GLY A 135 -9.69 -3.27 -0.74
N GLY A 136 -8.51 -3.86 -0.99
CA GLY A 136 -7.99 -4.05 -2.34
C GLY A 136 -8.88 -4.96 -3.17
N PHE A 137 -9.40 -6.02 -2.55
CA PHE A 137 -10.40 -6.88 -3.18
C PHE A 137 -11.71 -6.13 -3.46
N ALA A 138 -12.28 -5.46 -2.45
CA ALA A 138 -13.57 -4.79 -2.56
C ALA A 138 -13.56 -3.66 -3.60
N PHE A 139 -12.59 -2.75 -3.54
CA PHE A 139 -12.45 -1.66 -4.50
C PHE A 139 -12.11 -2.19 -5.90
N GLY A 140 -11.21 -3.17 -6.00
CA GLY A 140 -10.88 -3.80 -7.28
C GLY A 140 -12.08 -4.45 -7.95
N TRP A 141 -12.93 -5.14 -7.17
CA TRP A 141 -14.19 -5.71 -7.65
C TRP A 141 -15.16 -4.61 -8.09
N ALA A 142 -15.39 -3.61 -7.25
CA ALA A 142 -16.37 -2.54 -7.51
C ALA A 142 -16.03 -1.76 -8.78
N ILE A 143 -14.77 -1.34 -8.93
CA ILE A 143 -14.28 -0.63 -10.12
C ILE A 143 -14.43 -1.50 -11.36
N GLY A 144 -14.04 -2.78 -11.28
CA GLY A 144 -14.18 -3.72 -12.39
C GLY A 144 -15.64 -3.97 -12.78
N ALA A 145 -16.53 -4.14 -11.80
CA ALA A 145 -17.96 -4.35 -12.00
C ALA A 145 -18.62 -3.15 -12.67
N VAL A 146 -18.36 -1.94 -12.17
CA VAL A 146 -18.87 -0.69 -12.75
C VAL A 146 -18.41 -0.52 -14.20
N TYR A 147 -17.12 -0.73 -14.47
CA TYR A 147 -16.58 -0.64 -15.82
C TYR A 147 -17.25 -1.62 -16.80
N LEU A 148 -17.45 -2.87 -16.37
CA LEU A 148 -18.07 -3.89 -17.21
C LEU A 148 -19.57 -3.65 -17.43
N TYR A 149 -20.26 -3.16 -16.41
CA TYR A 149 -21.67 -2.80 -16.49
C TYR A 149 -21.89 -1.66 -17.49
N GLY A 150 -21.12 -0.57 -17.37
CA GLY A 150 -21.21 0.57 -18.30
C GLY A 150 -20.92 0.16 -19.75
N ARG A 151 -19.96 -0.75 -19.97
CA ARG A 151 -19.66 -1.27 -21.31
C ARG A 151 -20.81 -2.10 -21.91
N LYS A 152 -21.55 -2.84 -21.09
CA LYS A 152 -22.73 -3.59 -21.56
C LYS A 152 -23.85 -2.65 -22.00
N GLN A 153 -24.12 -1.60 -21.24
CA GLN A 153 -25.13 -0.60 -21.60
C GLN A 153 -24.76 0.16 -22.88
N GLY A 154 -23.49 0.57 -23.05
CA GLY A 154 -23.03 1.23 -24.27
C GLY A 154 -23.06 0.35 -25.54
N ARG A 155 -23.28 -0.96 -25.40
CA ARG A 155 -23.52 -1.89 -26.53
C ARG A 155 -25.00 -2.08 -26.87
N HIS A 156 -25.90 -1.53 -26.06
CA HIS A 156 -27.34 -1.46 -26.32
C HIS A 156 -27.80 0.01 -26.48
N PRO A 157 -27.26 0.80 -27.42
CA PRO A 157 -27.92 2.05 -27.79
C PRO A 157 -29.16 1.68 -28.62
N HIS A 158 -30.34 1.86 -28.02
CA HIS A 158 -31.66 1.85 -28.67
C HIS A 158 -32.06 0.54 -29.39
N ARG A 159 -32.93 -0.22 -28.73
CA ARG A 159 -34.05 -0.89 -29.40
C ARG A 159 -35.33 -0.18 -29.00
#